data_AF-A0A5J4SV93-F1
#
_entry.id   AF-A0A5J4SV93-F1
#
_cell.length_a   1.000
_cell.length_b   1.000
_cell.length_c   1.000
_cell.angle_alpha   90.00
_cell.angle_beta   90.00
_cell.angle_gamma   90.00
#
_symmetry.space_group_name_H-M   'P 1'
#
loop_
_entity.id
_entity.type
_entity.pdbx_description
1 polymer ?
#
loop_
_entity_poly.entity_id
_entity_poly.type
_entity_poly.pdbx_seq_one_letter_code
_entity_poly.pdbx_strand_id
1 'polypeptide(L)'
;MPRRKKYTLSAKELPIYDMIVGKLSKNPELANYDMATIEISILKTIEPFIKNIDAVISHFEWYLTKNKKYIPVFSREEIINRILLAKMLGISRQTLTGWIRKGFITPVRSKRVSNMETFSTKAALKQLKRYQVEHVGK
;
A
#
# COMPACT_ATOMS: atom_id res chain seq x y z
N MET A 1 15.32 -2.49 -0.04
CA MET A 1 14.05 -2.82 0.64
C MET A 1 14.33 -3.88 1.69
N PRO A 2 13.74 -3.82 2.90
CA PRO A 2 13.95 -4.86 3.91
C PRO A 2 13.49 -6.22 3.36
N ARG A 3 14.35 -7.24 3.42
CA ARG A 3 13.98 -8.60 3.02
C ARG A 3 12.91 -9.09 4.00
N ARG A 4 11.75 -9.50 3.46
CA ARG A 4 10.71 -10.14 4.28
C ARG A 4 11.29 -11.43 4.85
N LYS A 5 10.98 -11.74 6.11
CA LYS A 5 11.30 -13.06 6.67
C LYS A 5 10.63 -14.11 5.79
N LYS A 6 11.43 -15.05 5.28
CA LYS A 6 11.00 -16.16 4.43
C LYS A 6 10.95 -17.39 5.34
N TYR A 7 9.82 -18.05 5.39
CA TYR A 7 9.72 -19.41 5.92
C TYR A 7 9.89 -20.37 4.75
N THR A 8 10.77 -21.35 4.89
CA THR A 8 11.06 -22.38 3.89
C THR A 8 10.87 -23.73 4.54
N LEU A 9 10.19 -24.63 3.83
CA LEU A 9 10.04 -26.02 4.21
C LEU A 9 10.30 -26.91 2.99
N SER A 10 10.89 -28.08 3.21
CA SER A 10 11.09 -29.05 2.13
C SER A 10 9.76 -29.70 1.78
N ALA A 11 9.38 -29.72 0.50
CA ALA A 11 8.14 -30.36 0.09
C ALA A 11 8.12 -31.87 0.39
N LYS A 12 9.31 -32.50 0.51
CA LYS A 12 9.49 -33.91 0.90
C LYS A 12 8.93 -34.24 2.29
N GLU A 13 8.88 -33.25 3.18
CA GLU A 13 8.38 -33.42 4.55
C GLU A 13 6.85 -33.44 4.60
N LEU A 14 6.16 -33.16 3.48
CA LEU A 14 4.71 -33.11 3.41
C LEU A 14 4.11 -34.40 2.83
N PRO A 15 2.96 -34.88 3.36
CA PRO A 15 2.23 -36.03 2.82
C PRO A 15 1.80 -35.89 1.35
N ILE A 16 1.80 -34.67 0.81
CA ILE A 16 1.38 -34.35 -0.56
C ILE A 16 2.53 -34.34 -1.56
N TYR A 17 3.76 -34.70 -1.16
CA TYR A 17 4.96 -34.64 -1.99
C TYR A 17 4.78 -35.39 -3.32
N ASP A 18 4.31 -36.64 -3.28
CA ASP A 18 4.17 -37.47 -4.48
C ASP A 18 3.17 -36.88 -5.49
N MET A 19 2.11 -36.24 -4.98
CA MET A 19 1.14 -35.54 -5.83
C MET A 19 1.76 -34.29 -6.48
N ILE A 20 2.62 -33.56 -5.76
CA ILE A 20 3.32 -32.39 -6.28
C ILE A 20 4.30 -32.83 -7.37
N VAL A 21 5.13 -33.84 -7.11
CA VAL A 21 6.08 -34.39 -8.11
C VAL A 21 5.32 -34.89 -9.33
N GLY A 22 4.27 -35.70 -9.16
CA GLY A 22 3.48 -36.24 -10.27
C GLY A 22 2.82 -35.17 -11.15
N LYS A 23 2.55 -33.96 -10.63
CA LYS A 23 2.09 -32.82 -11.43
C LYS A 23 3.25 -32.09 -12.12
N LEU A 24 4.34 -31.85 -11.41
CA LEU A 24 5.51 -31.12 -11.94
C LEU A 24 6.25 -31.91 -13.01
N SER A 25 6.34 -33.24 -12.89
CA SER A 25 6.97 -34.13 -13.88
C SER A 25 6.25 -34.18 -15.23
N LYS A 26 4.99 -33.73 -15.30
CA LYS A 26 4.25 -33.60 -16.57
C LYS A 26 4.62 -32.34 -17.35
N ASN A 27 5.35 -31.41 -16.72
CA ASN A 27 5.78 -30.19 -17.37
C ASN A 27 7.10 -30.41 -18.12
N PRO A 28 7.14 -30.30 -19.47
CA PRO A 28 8.36 -30.52 -20.24
C PRO A 28 9.50 -29.55 -19.89
N GLU A 29 9.17 -28.34 -19.41
CA GLU A 29 10.15 -27.35 -18.96
C GLU A 29 10.94 -27.80 -17.72
N LEU A 30 10.40 -28.76 -16.96
CA LEU A 30 11.00 -29.27 -15.72
C LEU A 30 11.71 -30.62 -15.90
N ALA A 31 11.84 -31.13 -17.13
CA ALA A 31 12.39 -32.46 -17.40
C ALA A 31 13.83 -32.67 -16.90
N ASN A 32 14.63 -31.61 -16.84
CA ASN A 32 16.03 -31.63 -16.40
C ASN A 32 16.23 -31.08 -14.98
N TYR A 33 15.17 -30.88 -14.21
CA TYR A 33 15.23 -30.31 -12.87
C TYR A 33 15.13 -31.40 -11.79
N ASP A 34 15.87 -31.23 -10.70
CA ASP A 34 15.83 -32.16 -9.56
C ASP A 34 14.58 -31.94 -8.69
N MET A 35 13.59 -32.81 -8.87
CA MET A 35 12.36 -32.83 -8.08
C MET A 35 12.60 -33.10 -6.59
N ALA A 36 13.77 -33.62 -6.23
CA ALA A 36 14.15 -33.85 -4.85
C ALA A 36 14.46 -32.56 -4.07
N THR A 37 14.58 -31.41 -4.76
CA THR A 37 14.92 -30.11 -4.19
C THR A 37 13.74 -29.14 -4.06
N ILE A 38 12.50 -29.63 -4.24
CA ILE A 38 11.32 -28.77 -4.17
C ILE A 38 11.18 -28.16 -2.76
N GLU A 39 11.26 -26.83 -2.70
CA GLU A 39 10.98 -26.05 -1.50
C GLU A 39 9.66 -25.30 -1.64
N ILE A 40 8.86 -25.34 -0.56
CA ILE A 40 7.71 -24.46 -0.42
C ILE A 40 8.16 -23.29 0.46
N SER A 41 7.90 -22.07 -0.03
CA SER A 41 8.25 -20.88 0.72
C SER A 41 7.07 -19.94 0.91
N ILE A 42 6.97 -19.40 2.11
CA ILE A 42 5.94 -18.45 2.50
C ILE A 42 6.65 -17.20 3.03
N LEU A 43 6.31 -16.04 2.48
CA LEU A 43 6.83 -14.77 2.97
C LEU A 43 5.96 -14.29 4.12
N LYS A 44 6.60 -13.83 5.22
CA LYS A 44 5.89 -13.19 6.31
C LYS A 44 5.16 -11.96 5.77
N THR A 45 3.84 -11.92 5.98
CA THR A 45 3.04 -10.72 5.72
C THR A 45 3.49 -9.63 6.67
N ILE A 46 3.97 -8.52 6.10
CA ILE A 46 4.24 -7.30 6.86
C ILE A 46 2.99 -6.46 6.69
N GLU A 47 2.25 -6.26 7.77
CA GLU A 47 1.16 -5.28 7.77
C GLU A 47 1.74 -3.92 7.37
N PRO A 48 1.21 -3.30 6.32
CA PRO A 48 1.67 -1.98 5.94
C PRO A 48 1.39 -1.03 7.10
N PHE A 49 2.39 -0.25 7.50
CA PHE A 49 2.19 0.83 8.48
C PHE A 49 2.66 2.20 7.98
N ILE A 50 2.08 3.26 8.54
CA ILE A 50 2.53 4.64 8.37
C ILE A 50 3.46 5.00 9.53
N LYS A 51 4.72 5.30 9.22
CA LYS A 51 5.67 5.80 10.22
C LYS A 51 5.33 7.24 10.60
N ASN A 52 5.36 7.55 11.90
CA ASN A 52 5.14 8.89 12.45
C ASN A 52 3.82 9.54 11.98
N ILE A 53 2.72 8.78 12.07
CA ILE A 53 1.40 9.24 11.66
C ILE A 53 0.99 10.56 12.34
N ASP A 54 1.34 10.76 13.61
CA ASP A 54 1.03 11.97 14.37
C ASP A 54 1.68 13.22 13.76
N ALA A 55 2.95 13.09 13.34
CA ALA A 55 3.69 14.18 12.70
C ALA A 55 3.09 14.51 11.33
N VAL A 56 2.66 13.50 10.57
CA VAL A 56 1.98 13.71 9.28
C VAL A 56 0.65 14.42 9.47
N ILE A 57 -0.18 13.97 10.41
CA ILE A 57 -1.47 14.59 10.70
C ILE A 57 -1.27 16.04 11.15
N SER A 58 -0.35 16.29 12.08
CA SER A 58 -0.05 17.63 12.59
C SER A 58 0.44 18.57 11.48
N HIS A 59 1.34 18.09 10.61
CA HIS A 59 1.81 18.86 9.45
C HIS A 59 0.67 19.15 8.48
N PHE A 60 -0.18 18.17 8.22
CA PHE A 60 -1.30 18.32 7.29
C PHE A 60 -2.33 19.33 7.81
N GLU A 61 -2.69 19.28 9.09
CA GLU A 61 -3.58 20.26 9.72
C GLU A 61 -2.98 21.67 9.70
N TRP A 62 -1.70 21.80 10.03
CA TRP A 62 -0.98 23.08 9.89
C TRP A 62 -1.01 23.59 8.44
N TYR A 63 -0.76 22.73 7.46
CA TYR A 63 -0.80 23.11 6.05
C TYR A 63 -2.18 23.61 5.65
N LEU A 64 -3.24 22.90 6.04
CA LEU A 64 -4.63 23.26 5.75
C LEU A 64 -5.02 24.61 6.37
N THR A 65 -4.57 24.90 7.59
CA THR A 65 -4.84 26.19 8.25
C THR A 65 -4.10 27.35 7.56
N LYS A 66 -2.83 27.17 7.22
CA LYS A 66 -2.01 28.22 6.60
C LYS A 66 -2.34 28.47 5.13
N ASN A 67 -2.68 27.43 4.38
CA ASN A 67 -2.83 27.48 2.92
C ASN A 67 -4.29 27.38 2.45
N LYS A 68 -5.27 27.56 3.33
CA LYS A 68 -6.70 27.39 3.04
C LYS A 68 -7.16 28.08 1.75
N LYS A 69 -6.67 29.29 1.48
CA LYS A 69 -7.01 30.10 0.29
C LYS A 69 -6.37 29.61 -1.02
N TYR A 70 -5.32 28.80 -0.93
CA TYR A 70 -4.53 28.32 -2.07
C TYR A 70 -4.84 26.87 -2.43
N ILE A 71 -5.80 26.23 -1.74
CA ILE A 71 -6.26 24.90 -2.10
C ILE A 71 -7.12 25.04 -3.38
N PRO A 72 -6.74 24.40 -4.49
CA PRO A 72 -7.48 24.50 -5.75
C PRO A 72 -8.86 23.87 -5.59
N VAL A 73 -9.89 24.70 -5.76
CA VAL A 73 -11.30 24.28 -5.72
C VAL A 73 -11.96 24.67 -7.03
N PHE A 74 -12.66 23.72 -7.65
CA PHE A 74 -13.44 23.92 -8.86
C PHE A 74 -14.84 23.37 -8.66
N SER A 75 -15.87 24.18 -8.88
CA SER A 75 -17.28 23.76 -8.71
C SER A 75 -17.55 23.10 -7.35
N ARG A 76 -16.97 23.66 -6.27
CA ARG A 76 -17.01 23.16 -4.88
C ARG A 76 -16.32 21.81 -4.64
N GLU A 77 -15.55 21.31 -5.61
CA GLU A 77 -14.71 20.11 -5.48
C GLU A 77 -13.23 20.51 -5.40
N GLU A 78 -12.51 19.94 -4.43
CA GLU A 78 -11.05 20.12 -4.33
C GLU A 78 -10.38 19.35 -5.48
N ILE A 79 -9.66 20.05 -6.36
CA ILE A 79 -8.87 19.41 -7.43
C ILE A 79 -7.43 19.29 -6.96
N ILE A 80 -7.19 18.34 -6.07
CA ILE A 80 -5.85 18.03 -5.57
C ILE A 80 -5.28 16.88 -6.38
N ASN A 81 -4.10 17.07 -6.96
CA ASN A 81 -3.36 15.99 -7.61
C ASN A 81 -2.40 15.32 -6.61
N ARG A 82 -1.79 14.20 -7.00
CA ARG A 82 -0.86 13.44 -6.14
C ARG A 82 0.35 14.26 -5.69
N ILE A 83 0.84 15.17 -6.53
CA ILE A 83 2.01 16.01 -6.23
C ILE A 83 1.67 16.99 -5.11
N LEU A 84 0.54 17.67 -5.23
CA LEU A 84 0.05 18.62 -4.25
C LEU A 84 -0.28 17.90 -2.94
N LEU A 85 -0.99 16.77 -2.98
CA LEU A 85 -1.29 16.03 -1.74
C LEU A 85 -0.02 15.59 -1.00
N ALA A 86 0.99 15.10 -1.71
CA ALA A 86 2.26 14.72 -1.09
C ALA A 86 2.93 15.92 -0.39
N LYS A 87 2.89 17.10 -1.01
CA LYS A 87 3.37 18.35 -0.41
C LYS A 87 2.55 18.73 0.83
N MET A 88 1.22 18.63 0.77
CA MET A 88 0.34 18.95 1.90
C MET A 88 0.58 18.02 3.10
N LEU A 89 0.93 16.77 2.84
CA LEU A 89 1.24 15.76 3.86
C LEU A 89 2.69 15.81 4.36
N GLY A 90 3.56 16.63 3.74
CA GLY A 90 4.97 16.69 4.10
C GLY A 90 5.76 15.42 3.76
N ILE A 91 5.36 14.67 2.73
CA ILE A 91 5.98 13.39 2.34
C ILE A 91 6.42 13.40 0.87
N SER A 92 7.27 12.43 0.50
CA SER A 92 7.62 12.21 -0.90
C SER A 92 6.43 11.68 -1.73
N ARG A 93 6.44 11.96 -3.04
CA ARG A 93 5.45 11.41 -3.98
C ARG A 93 5.46 9.88 -3.98
N GLN A 94 6.64 9.28 -3.86
CA GLN A 94 6.82 7.83 -3.81
C GLN A 94 6.15 7.22 -2.57
N THR A 95 6.27 7.91 -1.42
CA THR A 95 5.61 7.52 -0.17
C THR A 95 4.09 7.54 -0.35
N LEU A 96 3.54 8.61 -0.93
CA LEU A 96 2.11 8.72 -1.20
C LEU A 96 1.61 7.63 -2.16
N THR A 97 2.33 7.36 -3.26
CA THR A 97 1.99 6.25 -4.17
C THR A 97 1.97 4.90 -3.43
N GLY A 98 2.94 4.69 -2.54
CA GLY A 98 2.97 3.53 -1.67
C GLY A 98 1.74 3.44 -0.76
N TRP A 99 1.30 4.58 -0.21
CA TRP A 99 0.12 4.66 0.65
C TRP A 99 -1.18 4.37 -0.09
N ILE A 100 -1.33 4.91 -1.30
CA ILE A 100 -2.48 4.63 -2.17
C ILE A 100 -2.55 3.14 -2.49
N ARG A 101 -1.42 2.53 -2.90
CA ARG A 101 -1.36 1.09 -3.18
C ARG A 101 -1.69 0.22 -1.96
N LYS A 102 -1.32 0.69 -0.77
CA LYS A 102 -1.59 0.03 0.52
C LYS A 102 -2.99 0.33 1.08
N GLY A 103 -3.77 1.20 0.43
CA GLY A 103 -5.13 1.54 0.84
C GLY A 103 -5.24 2.54 1.99
N PHE A 104 -4.15 3.21 2.39
CA PHE A 104 -4.21 4.20 3.47
C PHE A 104 -4.93 5.48 3.06
N ILE A 105 -4.79 5.89 1.80
CA ILE A 105 -5.48 7.04 1.23
C ILE A 105 -6.13 6.60 -0.07
N THR A 106 -7.40 6.95 -0.24
CA THR A 106 -8.17 6.57 -1.44
C THR A 106 -8.36 7.79 -2.34
N PRO A 107 -7.96 7.73 -3.63
CA PRO A 107 -8.32 8.76 -4.59
C PRO A 107 -9.83 8.73 -4.86
N VAL A 108 -10.39 9.90 -5.16
CA VAL A 108 -11.78 10.07 -5.58
C VAL A 108 -11.77 10.44 -7.06
N ARG A 109 -12.69 9.89 -7.84
CA ARG A 109 -12.89 10.37 -9.22
C ARG A 109 -13.69 11.66 -9.18
N SER A 110 -13.16 12.71 -9.81
CA SER A 110 -13.88 13.97 -9.91
C SER A 110 -15.19 13.77 -10.67
N LYS A 111 -16.26 14.35 -10.14
CA LYS A 111 -17.57 14.38 -10.82
C LYS A 111 -17.65 15.54 -11.82
N ARG A 112 -16.74 16.50 -11.72
CA ARG A 112 -16.79 17.79 -12.43
C ARG A 112 -15.72 17.91 -13.51
N VAL A 113 -14.60 17.20 -13.36
CA VAL A 113 -13.52 17.12 -14.34
C VAL A 113 -13.45 15.70 -14.87
N SER A 114 -13.49 15.54 -16.19
CA SER A 114 -13.69 14.24 -16.83
C SER A 114 -12.65 13.21 -16.38
N ASN A 115 -13.14 12.23 -15.61
CA ASN A 115 -12.40 11.04 -15.17
C ASN A 115 -11.04 11.32 -14.49
N MET A 116 -10.85 12.52 -13.92
CA MET A 116 -9.61 12.89 -13.25
C MET A 116 -9.61 12.35 -11.81
N GLU A 117 -8.54 11.66 -11.44
CA GLU A 117 -8.30 11.30 -10.05
C GLU A 117 -7.93 12.55 -9.24
N THR A 118 -8.66 12.74 -8.14
CA THR A 118 -8.42 13.82 -7.20
C THR A 118 -8.48 13.34 -5.75
N PHE A 119 -8.20 14.23 -4.82
CA PHE A 119 -8.19 13.94 -3.39
C PHE A 119 -8.97 15.02 -2.64
N SER A 120 -9.78 14.59 -1.68
CA SER A 120 -10.37 15.52 -0.71
C SER A 120 -9.52 15.59 0.55
N THR A 121 -9.23 16.81 1.00
CA THR A 121 -8.49 17.08 2.24
C THR A 121 -9.19 16.47 3.45
N LYS A 122 -10.52 16.65 3.54
CA LYS A 122 -11.36 16.12 4.62
C LYS A 122 -11.36 14.60 4.62
N ALA A 123 -11.47 13.98 3.46
CA ALA A 123 -11.45 12.51 3.34
C ALA A 123 -10.09 11.94 3.73
N ALA A 124 -9.00 12.52 3.21
CA ALA A 124 -7.64 12.10 3.53
C ALA A 124 -7.35 12.24 5.04
N LEU A 125 -7.71 13.37 5.65
CA LEU A 125 -7.51 13.59 7.09
C LEU A 125 -8.32 12.58 7.93
N LYS A 126 -9.57 12.31 7.54
CA LYS A 126 -10.41 11.30 8.21
C LYS A 126 -9.79 9.90 8.12
N GLN A 127 -9.26 9.52 6.96
CA GLN A 127 -8.61 8.23 6.76
C GLN A 127 -7.34 8.09 7.62
N LEU A 128 -6.51 9.14 7.67
CA LEU A 128 -5.30 9.16 8.50
C LEU A 128 -5.61 9.10 10.00
N LYS A 129 -6.60 9.86 10.47
CA LYS A 129 -7.04 9.81 11.88
C LYS A 129 -7.63 8.46 12.26
N ARG A 130 -8.43 7.85 11.37
CA ARG A 130 -8.95 6.49 11.60
C ARG A 130 -7.80 5.49 11.74
N TYR A 131 -6.83 5.57 10.84
CA TYR A 131 -5.64 4.71 10.88
C TYR A 131 -4.84 4.90 12.18
N GLN A 132 -4.64 6.15 12.63
CA GLN A 132 -3.99 6.48 13.90
C GLN A 132 -4.71 5.80 15.08
N VAL A 133 -6.03 5.92 15.20
CA VAL A 133 -6.79 5.30 16.30
C VAL A 133 -6.66 3.78 16.30
N GLU A 134 -6.71 3.14 15.12
CA GLU A 134 -6.61 1.68 14.99
C GLU A 134 -5.23 1.11 15.37
N HIS A 135 -4.16 1.93 15.34
CA HIS A 135 -2.78 1.47 15.49
C HIS A 135 -2.02 2.11 16.67
N VAL A 136 -2.52 3.17 17.28
CA VAL A 136 -1.98 3.77 18.53
C VAL A 136 -2.58 3.11 19.78
N GLY A 137 -3.72 2.41 19.64
CA GLY A 137 -4.35 1.65 20.73
C GLY A 137 -3.90 0.20 20.91
N LYS A 138 -2.79 -0.22 20.29
CA LYS A 138 -2.21 -1.57 20.41
C LYS A 138 -0.82 -1.53 21.04
#